data_AF-A0A2N0PLR6-F1
#
_entry.id   AF-A0A2N0PLR6-F1
#
_cell.length_a   1.000
_cell.length_b   1.000
_cell.length_c   1.000
_cell.angle_alpha   90.00
_cell.angle_beta   90.00
_cell.angle_gamma   90.00
#
_symmetry.space_group_name_H-M   'P 1'
#
loop_
_entity.id
_entity.type
_entity.pdbx_description
1 polymer ?
#
loop_
_entity_poly.entity_id
_entity_poly.type
_entity_poly.pdbx_seq_one_letter_code
_entity_poly.pdbx_strand_id
1 'polypeptide(L)'
;MNASNNIAQIVWNIGDYMARCIQKWETHFLRTGELLVYHQGKHTKLESLVDDEDFKEECLIWLRQQAPELRSPRNLKFYIEETVFPKLTGHIKKDTICEKTCQNYMHKWGFKYDKKKRSLL
;
A
#
# COMPACT_ATOMS: atom_id res chain seq x y z
N MET A 1 30.53 -32.87 1.78
CA MET A 1 29.12 -32.42 1.62
C MET A 1 28.58 -32.13 3.01
N ASN A 2 28.26 -30.87 3.33
CA ASN A 2 27.69 -30.50 4.63
C ASN A 2 26.27 -31.06 4.74
N ALA A 3 25.87 -31.53 5.94
CA ALA A 3 24.55 -32.14 6.16
C ALA A 3 23.39 -31.26 5.65
N SER A 4 23.51 -29.94 5.79
CA SER A 4 22.55 -28.95 5.29
C SER A 4 22.40 -28.94 3.77
N ASN A 5 23.47 -29.19 3.00
CA ASN A 5 23.40 -29.31 1.54
C ASN A 5 22.66 -30.57 1.11
N ASN A 6 22.91 -31.68 1.79
CA ASN A 6 22.21 -32.94 1.49
C ASN A 6 20.71 -32.81 1.77
N ILE A 7 20.33 -32.22 2.91
CA ILE A 7 18.93 -32.00 3.27
C ILE A 7 18.25 -31.01 2.31
N ALA A 8 18.92 -29.91 1.96
CA ALA A 8 18.42 -28.94 0.99
C ALA A 8 18.11 -29.58 -0.37
N GLN A 9 19.02 -30.45 -0.83
CA GLN A 9 18.86 -31.16 -2.09
C GLN A 9 17.78 -32.26 -2.03
N ILE A 10 17.70 -33.03 -0.94
CA ILE A 10 16.75 -34.14 -0.80
C ILE A 10 15.31 -33.65 -0.58
N VAL A 11 15.12 -32.65 0.29
CA VAL A 11 13.78 -32.23 0.73
C VAL A 11 13.21 -31.16 -0.19
N TRP A 12 14.05 -30.23 -0.66
CA TRP A 12 13.59 -29.08 -1.46
C TRP A 12 14.08 -29.07 -2.90
N ASN A 13 15.04 -29.94 -3.28
CA ASN A 13 15.70 -29.90 -4.58
C ASN A 13 16.25 -28.50 -4.92
N ILE A 14 16.68 -27.76 -3.89
CA ILE A 14 17.26 -26.42 -3.99
C ILE A 14 18.71 -26.50 -3.53
N GLY A 15 19.62 -25.85 -4.25
CA GLY A 15 21.05 -25.83 -3.95
C GLY A 15 21.45 -24.92 -2.78
N ASP A 16 22.70 -24.45 -2.81
CA ASP A 16 23.45 -23.81 -1.72
C ASP A 16 22.74 -22.65 -0.98
N TYR A 17 21.75 -22.02 -1.59
CA TYR A 17 20.93 -21.00 -0.90
C TYR A 17 20.17 -21.60 0.29
N MET A 18 19.47 -22.72 0.08
CA MET A 18 18.65 -23.33 1.13
C MET A 18 19.50 -23.91 2.25
N ALA A 19 20.66 -24.46 1.91
CA ALA A 19 21.62 -24.93 2.91
C ALA A 19 22.12 -23.80 3.81
N ARG A 20 22.39 -22.61 3.27
CA ARG A 20 22.74 -21.41 4.06
C ARG A 20 21.58 -20.95 4.95
N CYS A 21 20.34 -21.04 4.47
CA CYS A 21 19.16 -20.78 5.29
C CYS A 21 19.03 -21.76 6.46
N ILE A 22 19.20 -23.06 6.21
CA ILE A 22 19.17 -24.12 7.24
C ILE A 22 20.24 -23.87 8.30
N GLN A 23 21.49 -23.60 7.89
CA GLN A 23 22.57 -23.30 8.83
C GLN A 23 22.29 -22.05 9.67
N LYS A 24 21.67 -21.02 9.07
CA LYS A 24 21.27 -19.81 9.77
C LYS A 24 20.17 -20.09 10.80
N TRP A 25 19.19 -20.92 10.46
CA TRP A 25 18.13 -21.33 11.39
C TRP A 25 18.68 -22.18 12.53
N GLU A 26 19.53 -23.15 12.22
CA GLU A 26 20.20 -24.01 13.19
C GLU A 26 21.04 -23.19 14.19
N THR A 27 21.89 -22.30 13.68
CA THR A 27 22.72 -21.41 14.53
C THR A 27 21.84 -20.53 15.42
N HIS A 28 20.72 -20.01 14.91
CA HIS A 28 19.81 -19.20 15.72
C HIS A 28 19.15 -20.03 16.81
N PHE A 29 18.61 -21.20 16.47
CA PHE A 29 17.94 -22.11 17.39
C PHE A 29 18.88 -22.58 18.50
N LEU A 30 20.13 -22.95 18.18
CA LEU A 30 21.12 -23.34 19.18
C LEU A 30 21.44 -22.22 20.18
N ARG A 31 21.33 -20.96 19.74
CA ARG A 31 21.65 -19.79 20.58
C ARG A 31 20.47 -19.31 21.42
N THR A 32 19.25 -19.37 20.90
CA THR A 32 18.06 -18.77 21.54
C THR A 32 17.04 -19.80 22.03
N GLY A 33 17.11 -21.04 21.55
CA GLY A 33 16.08 -22.07 21.76
C GLY A 33 14.82 -21.87 20.92
N GLU A 34 14.81 -20.87 20.04
CA GLU A 34 13.63 -20.46 19.28
C GLU A 34 13.84 -20.65 17.77
N LEU A 35 12.77 -21.00 17.06
CA LEU A 35 12.78 -21.03 15.59
C LEU A 35 12.81 -19.61 15.05
N LEU A 36 13.63 -19.37 14.02
CA LEU A 36 13.76 -18.05 13.41
C LEU A 36 12.45 -17.64 12.73
N VAL A 37 11.67 -16.77 13.39
CA VAL A 37 10.44 -16.21 12.81
C VAL A 37 10.82 -15.22 11.70
N TYR A 38 10.49 -15.58 10.46
CA TYR A 38 10.66 -14.70 9.33
C TYR A 38 9.61 -13.57 9.38
N HIS A 39 10.03 -12.40 9.84
CA HIS A 39 9.22 -11.20 9.81
C HIS A 39 9.28 -10.59 8.40
N GLN A 40 8.54 -11.16 7.45
CA GLN A 40 8.35 -10.52 6.15
C GLN A 40 7.51 -9.25 6.35
N GLY A 41 8.12 -8.08 6.13
CA GLY A 41 7.42 -6.80 5.97
C GLY A 41 6.66 -6.28 7.20
N LYS A 42 7.37 -5.82 8.23
CA LYS A 42 6.86 -4.65 8.97
C LYS A 42 7.16 -3.43 8.12
N HIS A 43 6.42 -3.23 7.01
CA HIS A 43 6.23 -1.85 6.56
C HIS A 43 5.72 -1.12 7.80
N THR A 44 6.46 -0.13 8.28
CA THR A 44 5.92 0.81 9.26
C THR A 44 4.57 1.20 8.71
N LYS A 45 3.49 0.87 9.44
CA LYS A 45 2.14 1.23 9.02
C LYS A 45 2.11 2.75 9.09
N LEU A 46 2.48 3.40 7.99
CA LEU A 46 2.11 4.77 7.78
C LEU A 46 0.59 4.74 7.77
N GLU A 47 -0.02 5.40 8.75
CA GLU A 47 -1.46 5.51 8.81
C GLU A 47 -1.95 6.00 7.45
N SER A 48 -2.88 5.26 6.86
CA SER A 48 -3.34 5.59 5.53
C SER A 48 -4.14 6.87 5.63
N LEU A 49 -3.75 7.89 4.87
CA LEU A 49 -4.44 9.18 4.83
C LEU A 49 -5.94 9.05 4.51
N VAL A 50 -6.37 7.97 3.84
CA VAL A 50 -7.79 7.70 3.56
C VAL A 50 -8.64 7.46 4.81
N ASP A 51 -8.00 7.04 5.89
CA ASP A 51 -8.61 6.72 7.18
C ASP A 51 -8.53 7.89 8.18
N ASP A 52 -7.81 8.95 7.83
CA ASP A 52 -7.81 10.21 8.58
C ASP A 52 -9.17 10.91 8.39
N GLU A 53 -9.90 11.10 9.48
CA GLU A 53 -11.28 11.62 9.43
C GLU A 53 -11.34 13.08 8.97
N ASP A 54 -10.36 13.91 9.34
CA ASP A 54 -10.32 15.32 8.96
C ASP A 54 -10.04 15.47 7.45
N PHE A 55 -9.05 14.72 6.95
CA PHE A 55 -8.74 14.64 5.52
C PHE A 55 -9.95 14.15 4.71
N LYS A 56 -10.59 13.09 5.19
CA LYS A 56 -11.77 12.49 4.56
C LYS A 56 -12.93 13.47 4.52
N GLU A 57 -13.24 14.15 5.62
CA GLU A 57 -14.35 15.09 5.68
C GLU A 57 -14.13 16.28 4.72
N GLU A 58 -12.93 16.87 4.69
CA GLU A 58 -12.58 17.95 3.76
C GLU A 58 -12.78 17.51 2.29
N CYS A 59 -12.31 16.30 1.94
CA CYS A 59 -12.50 15.74 0.60
C CYS A 59 -13.99 15.49 0.28
N LEU A 60 -14.77 15.00 1.24
CA LEU A 60 -16.19 14.72 1.06
C LEU A 60 -17.02 15.99 0.90
N ILE A 61 -16.72 17.04 1.67
CA ILE A 61 -17.35 18.36 1.55
C ILE A 61 -17.14 18.88 0.12
N TRP A 62 -15.90 18.86 -0.37
CA TRP A 62 -15.60 19.30 -1.73
C TRP A 62 -16.31 18.45 -2.80
N LEU A 63 -16.29 17.12 -2.69
CA LEU A 63 -16.94 16.19 -3.63
C LEU A 63 -18.46 16.37 -3.71
N ARG A 64 -19.11 16.70 -2.58
CA ARG A 64 -20.55 16.96 -2.50
C ARG A 64 -20.94 18.28 -3.17
N GLN A 65 -20.06 19.28 -3.14
CA GLN A 65 -20.26 20.56 -3.82
C GLN A 65 -20.05 20.49 -5.34
N GLN A 66 -19.30 19.50 -5.84
CA GLN A 66 -19.03 19.38 -7.28
C GLN A 66 -20.24 18.88 -8.08
N ALA A 67 -20.37 19.40 -9.29
CA ALA A 67 -21.26 18.83 -10.31
C ALA A 67 -20.83 17.39 -10.67
N PRO A 68 -21.76 16.50 -11.07
CA PRO A 68 -21.44 15.10 -11.37
C PRO A 68 -20.32 14.91 -12.39
N GLU A 69 -20.19 15.81 -13.37
CA GLU A 69 -19.16 15.76 -14.42
C GLU A 69 -17.75 16.09 -13.90
N LEU A 70 -17.68 16.94 -12.88
CA LEU A 70 -16.42 17.34 -12.24
C LEU A 70 -15.99 16.36 -11.15
N ARG A 71 -16.89 15.45 -10.74
CA ARG A 71 -16.64 14.44 -9.71
C ARG A 71 -15.83 13.25 -10.27
N SER A 72 -14.58 13.50 -10.63
CA SER A 72 -13.63 12.53 -11.19
C SER A 72 -12.42 12.32 -10.27
N PRO A 73 -11.66 11.20 -10.38
CA PRO A 73 -10.51 10.96 -9.51
C PRO A 73 -9.39 11.94 -9.83
N ARG A 74 -9.30 12.37 -11.10
CA ARG A 74 -8.39 13.39 -11.57
C ARG A 74 -8.64 14.74 -10.90
N ASN A 75 -9.89 15.18 -10.84
CA ASN A 75 -10.21 16.46 -10.21
C ASN A 75 -10.03 16.40 -8.69
N LEU A 76 -10.38 15.27 -8.08
CA LEU A 76 -10.09 15.03 -6.66
C LEU A 76 -8.58 15.08 -6.38
N LYS A 77 -7.75 14.46 -7.22
CA LYS A 77 -6.30 14.56 -7.13
C LYS A 77 -5.84 16.01 -7.13
N PHE A 78 -6.27 16.80 -8.12
CA PHE A 78 -5.89 18.21 -8.21
C PHE A 78 -6.30 19.00 -6.97
N TYR A 79 -7.51 18.76 -6.45
CA TYR A 79 -7.96 19.42 -5.23
C TYR A 79 -7.11 19.03 -4.00
N ILE A 80 -6.79 17.75 -3.85
CA ILE A 80 -5.95 17.27 -2.75
C ILE A 80 -4.56 17.91 -2.82
N GLU A 81 -3.92 17.92 -3.99
CA GLU A 81 -2.56 18.43 -4.17
C GLU A 81 -2.46 19.96 -4.01
N GLU A 82 -3.44 20.70 -4.51
CA GLU A 82 -3.40 22.17 -4.53
C GLU A 82 -4.05 22.81 -3.28
N THR A 83 -4.94 22.09 -2.58
CA THR A 83 -5.68 22.65 -1.44
C THR A 83 -5.48 21.87 -0.15
N VAL A 84 -5.66 20.54 -0.16
CA VAL A 84 -5.69 19.75 1.08
C VAL A 84 -4.29 19.56 1.67
N PHE A 85 -3.30 19.16 0.86
CA PHE A 85 -1.93 18.99 1.35
C PHE A 85 -1.30 20.28 1.87
N PRO A 86 -1.42 21.44 1.19
CA PRO A 86 -0.90 22.69 1.74
C PRO A 86 -1.53 23.08 3.08
N LYS A 87 -2.84 22.81 3.28
CA LYS A 87 -3.54 23.07 4.53
C LYS A 87 -3.08 22.16 5.68
N LEU A 88 -2.89 20.86 5.41
CA LEU A 88 -2.57 19.86 6.45
C LEU A 88 -1.08 19.80 6.81
N THR A 89 -0.19 19.90 5.82
CA THR A 89 1.26 19.69 6.02
C THR A 89 2.03 21.01 6.21
N GLY A 90 1.36 22.15 6.07
CA GLY A 90 1.98 23.47 6.19
C GLY A 90 3.09 23.69 5.16
N HIS A 91 2.74 23.85 3.88
CA HIS A 91 3.66 24.13 2.75
C HIS A 91 4.88 23.20 2.55
N ILE A 92 5.08 22.17 3.37
CA ILE A 92 6.23 21.26 3.28
C ILE A 92 5.91 20.15 2.28
N LYS A 93 6.61 20.21 1.14
CA LYS A 93 6.64 19.29 -0.02
C LYS A 93 5.26 18.86 -0.55
N LYS A 94 5.05 19.06 -1.86
CA LYS A 94 3.94 18.44 -2.60
C LYS A 94 4.09 16.92 -2.53
N ASP A 95 3.52 16.29 -1.51
CA ASP A 95 3.21 14.89 -1.58
C ASP A 95 2.32 14.72 -2.81
N THR A 96 2.78 13.92 -3.77
CA THR A 96 2.06 13.71 -5.01
C THR A 96 1.26 12.45 -4.86
N ILE A 97 -0.05 12.53 -5.08
CA ILE A 97 -0.95 11.38 -4.98
C ILE A 97 -1.30 10.90 -6.38
N CYS A 98 -1.20 9.59 -6.63
CA CYS A 98 -1.56 9.08 -7.95
C CYS A 98 -3.10 9.08 -8.13
N GLU A 99 -3.56 9.25 -9.37
CA GLU A 99 -4.99 9.24 -9.71
C GLU A 99 -5.66 7.93 -9.29
N LYS A 100 -4.91 6.82 -9.32
CA LYS A 100 -5.36 5.51 -8.87
C LYS A 100 -5.68 5.48 -7.37
N THR A 101 -4.89 6.14 -6.55
CA THR A 101 -5.16 6.27 -5.11
C THR A 101 -6.44 7.06 -4.89
N CYS A 102 -6.64 8.17 -5.60
CA CYS A 102 -7.88 8.95 -5.54
C CYS A 102 -9.10 8.11 -5.99
N GLN A 103 -8.94 7.27 -7.01
CA GLN A 103 -9.99 6.33 -7.44
C GLN A 103 -10.35 5.35 -6.31
N ASN A 104 -9.34 4.80 -5.62
CA ASN A 104 -9.56 3.91 -4.50
C ASN A 104 -10.27 4.62 -3.32
N TYR A 105 -9.91 5.88 -3.04
CA TYR A 105 -10.56 6.69 -2.01
C TYR A 105 -12.04 6.89 -2.33
N MET A 106 -12.34 7.36 -3.54
CA MET A 106 -13.71 7.56 -4.00
C MET A 106 -14.52 6.26 -3.91
N HIS A 107 -13.94 5.12 -4.30
CA HIS A 107 -14.60 3.83 -4.18
C HIS A 107 -14.89 3.46 -2.71
N LYS A 108 -13.91 3.65 -1.82
CA LYS A 108 -14.04 3.40 -0.38
C LYS A 108 -15.11 4.28 0.26
N TRP A 109 -15.26 5.52 -0.21
CA TRP A 109 -16.27 6.47 0.26
C TRP A 109 -17.64 6.33 -0.43
N GLY A 110 -17.85 5.29 -1.24
CA GLY A 110 -19.15 4.96 -1.82
C GLY A 110 -19.46 5.62 -3.18
N PHE A 111 -18.53 6.35 -3.77
CA PHE A 111 -18.69 6.89 -5.12
C PHE A 111 -18.48 5.79 -6.16
N LYS A 112 -19.50 5.56 -6.98
CA LYS A 112 -19.44 4.62 -8.10
C LYS A 112 -19.34 5.41 -9.40
N TYR A 113 -18.39 5.01 -10.25
CA TYR A 113 -18.39 5.47 -11.64
C TYR A 113 -19.51 4.75 -12.37
N ASP A 114 -20.52 5.51 -12.78
CA ASP A 114 -21.44 5.01 -13.77
C ASP A 114 -20.67 4.86 -15.08
N LYS A 115 -20.55 3.63 -15.58
CA LYS A 115 -20.05 3.42 -16.94
C LYS A 115 -21.08 4.03 -17.87
N LYS A 116 -20.94 5.32 -18.23
CA LYS A 116 -21.72 5.91 -19.32
C LYS A 116 -21.60 4.93 -20.50
N LYS A 117 -22.73 4.34 -20.92
CA LYS A 117 -22.81 3.61 -22.19
C LYS A 117 -22.25 4.58 -23.23
N ARG A 118 -21.23 4.17 -23.99
CA ARG A 118 -20.84 4.90 -25.20
C ARG A 118 -22.09 4.97 -26.07
N SER A 119 -22.76 6.11 -26.09
CA SER A 119 -23.67 6.45 -27.18
C SER A 119 -22.78 6.63 -28.40
N LEU A 120 -22.67 5.57 -29.19
CA LEU A 120 -22.24 5.67 -30.58
C LEU A 120 -23.27 6.57 -31.27
N LEU A 121 -22.88 7.81 -31.55
CA LEU A 121 -23.46 8.63 -32.62
C LEU A 121 -22.76 8.24 -33.91
#